data_AF-A0A965JRA7-F1
#
_entry.id   AF-A0A965JRA7-F1
#
_cell.length_a   1.000
_cell.length_b   1.000
_cell.length_c   1.000
_cell.angle_alpha   90.00
_cell.angle_beta   90.00
_cell.angle_gamma   90.00
#
_symmetry.space_group_name_H-M   'P 1'
#
loop_
_entity.id
_entity.type
_entity.pdbx_description
1 polymer ?
#
loop_
_entity_poly.entity_id
_entity_poly.type
_entity_poly.pdbx_seq_one_letter_code
_entity_poly.pdbx_strand_id
1 'polypeptide(L)' 'MAAMFAAGWIAGCAQPWTPVGSDRDANGCRPSAGYAWCTQLQSCQRPWELAREQNFVNTAAAFDAYCKNPVKSTGKPPG' A
#
# COMPACT_ATOMS: atom_id res chain seq x y z
N MET A 1 42.45 25.03 16.33
CA MET A 1 41.88 26.11 17.15
C MET A 1 40.63 26.60 16.44
N ALA A 2 39.49 25.95 16.64
CA ALA A 2 38.51 26.16 17.73
C ALA A 2 37.65 27.42 17.52
N ALA A 3 36.40 27.20 17.10
CA ALA A 3 35.24 28.00 17.49
C ALA A 3 33.98 27.13 17.34
N MET A 4 33.76 26.27 18.33
CA MET A 4 32.47 25.64 18.58
C MET A 4 31.55 26.70 19.20
N PHE A 5 30.46 27.05 18.53
CA PHE A 5 29.36 27.78 19.14
C PHE A 5 28.21 26.82 19.47
N ALA A 6 27.81 26.89 20.73
CA ALA A 6 26.84 26.05 21.38
C ALA A 6 25.38 26.39 20.99
N ALA A 7 24.49 25.49 21.42
CA ALA A 7 23.04 25.63 21.56
C ALA A 7 22.19 25.44 20.30
N GLY A 8 21.47 24.31 20.26
CA GLY A 8 20.38 24.13 19.31
C GLY A 8 19.84 22.70 19.19
N TRP A 9 19.58 22.02 20.30
CA TRP A 9 18.81 20.77 20.31
C TRP A 9 17.32 21.05 20.03
N ILE A 10 17.02 21.54 18.83
CA ILE A 10 15.64 21.53 18.29
C ILE A 10 15.71 21.21 16.80
N ALA A 11 16.32 20.07 16.45
CA ALA A 11 15.99 19.44 15.18
C ALA A 11 14.62 18.78 15.37
N GLY A 12 13.58 19.63 15.36
CA GLY A 12 12.19 19.18 15.28
C GLY A 12 12.06 18.19 14.14
N CYS A 13 11.24 17.17 14.35
CA CYS A 13 10.96 16.12 13.38
C CYS A 13 10.36 16.74 12.11
N ALA A 14 11.20 17.17 11.16
CA ALA A 14 10.78 17.42 9.79
C ALA A 14 10.48 16.05 9.18
N GLN A 15 9.30 15.51 9.49
CA GLN A 15 8.77 14.34 8.80
C GLN A 15 8.65 14.78 7.33
N PRO A 16 9.27 14.07 6.37
CA PRO A 16 9.01 14.35 4.97
C PRO A 16 7.50 14.27 4.75
N TRP A 17 6.89 15.37 4.33
CA TRP A 17 5.48 15.37 3.92
C TRP A 17 5.40 14.49 2.67
N THR A 18 5.11 13.20 2.85
CA THR A 18 4.67 12.35 1.75
C THR A 18 3.21 12.68 1.51
N PRO A 19 2.83 13.27 0.36
CA PRO A 19 1.42 13.52 0.08
C PRO A 19 0.65 12.20 0.18
N VAL A 20 -0.44 12.20 0.97
CA VAL A 20 -1.33 11.04 1.11
C VAL A 20 -1.71 10.51 -0.28
N GLY A 21 -1.43 9.23 -0.54
CA GLY A 21 -1.70 8.62 -1.83
C GLY A 21 -0.61 8.78 -2.89
N SER A 22 0.62 9.13 -2.51
CA SER A 22 1.81 9.03 -3.37
C SER A 22 2.45 7.63 -3.34
N ASP A 23 1.93 6.72 -2.53
CA ASP A 23 2.31 5.31 -2.55
C ASP A 23 1.85 4.65 -3.85
N ARG A 24 2.82 4.08 -4.56
CA ARG A 24 2.59 3.22 -5.73
C ARG A 24 3.30 1.90 -5.49
N ASP A 25 2.63 0.79 -5.77
CA ASP A 25 3.27 -0.53 -5.79
C ASP A 25 4.11 -0.71 -7.06
N ALA A 26 4.76 -1.87 -7.21
CA ALA A 26 5.59 -2.17 -8.38
C ALA A 26 4.84 -2.12 -9.72
N ASN A 27 3.51 -2.25 -9.70
CA ASN A 27 2.65 -2.17 -10.87
C ASN A 27 2.02 -0.78 -11.05
N GLY A 28 2.38 0.19 -10.19
CA GLY A 28 1.82 1.53 -10.21
C GLY A 28 0.46 1.67 -9.50
N CYS A 29 -0.03 0.62 -8.84
CA CYS A 29 -1.30 0.66 -8.09
C CYS A 29 -1.13 1.42 -6.78
N ARG A 30 -2.19 2.10 -6.32
CA ARG A 30 -2.19 2.89 -5.07
C ARG A 30 -2.82 2.08 -3.92
N PRO A 31 -2.03 1.33 -3.12
CA PRO A 31 -2.57 0.51 -2.04
C PRO A 31 -3.24 1.32 -0.93
N SER A 32 -2.85 2.58 -0.69
CA SER A 32 -3.53 3.45 0.29
C SER A 32 -4.95 3.84 -0.11
N ALA A 33 -5.22 3.91 -1.42
CA ALA A 33 -6.58 4.03 -1.96
C ALA A 33 -7.29 2.67 -2.05
N GLY A 34 -6.60 1.59 -1.64
CA GLY A 34 -7.02 0.20 -1.67
C GLY A 34 -7.15 -0.40 -3.08
N TYR A 35 -6.35 0.10 -4.02
CA TYR A 35 -6.12 -0.59 -5.28
C TYR A 35 -5.07 -1.69 -5.11
N ALA A 36 -5.35 -2.86 -5.69
CA ALA A 36 -4.45 -3.99 -5.77
C ALA A 36 -4.29 -4.42 -7.23
N TRP A 37 -3.06 -4.73 -7.62
CA TRP A 37 -2.79 -5.26 -8.95
C TRP A 37 -3.47 -6.62 -9.17
N CYS A 38 -4.12 -6.80 -10.32
CA CYS A 38 -4.70 -8.07 -10.72
C CYS A 38 -4.00 -8.58 -11.98
N THR A 39 -3.20 -9.64 -11.86
CA THR A 39 -2.44 -10.17 -13.02
C THR A 39 -3.36 -10.69 -14.12
N GLN A 40 -4.50 -11.29 -13.75
CA GLN A 40 -5.51 -11.79 -14.69
C GLN A 40 -6.16 -10.69 -15.55
N LEU A 41 -6.29 -9.47 -15.01
CA LEU A 41 -6.88 -8.31 -15.70
C LEU A 41 -5.84 -7.29 -16.17
N GLN A 42 -4.58 -7.49 -15.81
CA GLN A 42 -3.48 -6.54 -16.01
C GLN A 42 -3.85 -5.09 -15.65
N SER A 43 -4.58 -4.93 -14.53
CA SER A 43 -5.07 -3.63 -14.08
C SER A 43 -5.19 -3.59 -12.57
N CYS A 44 -5.19 -2.37 -12.02
CA CYS A 44 -5.40 -2.10 -10.60
C CYS A 44 -6.89 -2.18 -10.28
N GLN A 45 -7.28 -3.15 -9.47
CA GLN A 45 -8.66 -3.40 -9.06
C GLN A 45 -8.83 -3.19 -7.57
N ARG A 46 -10.04 -2.82 -7.13
CA ARG A 46 -10.40 -2.77 -5.72
C ARG A 46 -10.91 -4.16 -5.32
N PRO A 47 -10.23 -4.89 -4.41
CA PRO A 47 -10.59 -6.28 -4.10
C PRO A 47 -12.05 -6.48 -3.69
N TRP A 48 -12.64 -5.51 -2.98
CA TRP A 48 -14.03 -5.58 -2.51
C TRP A 48 -15.06 -5.27 -3.60
N GLU A 49 -14.72 -4.49 -4.61
CA GLU A 49 -15.61 -4.28 -5.77
C GLU A 49 -15.60 -5.52 -6.64
N LEU A 50 -14.40 -6.01 -6.95
CA LEU A 50 -14.22 -7.22 -7.74
C LEU A 50 -14.86 -8.44 -7.05
N ALA A 51 -14.74 -8.58 -5.73
CA ALA A 51 -15.40 -9.62 -4.96
C ALA A 51 -16.93 -9.59 -5.10
N ARG A 52 -17.53 -8.39 -5.10
CA ARG A 52 -18.97 -8.21 -5.27
C ARG A 52 -19.43 -8.51 -6.69
N GLU A 53 -18.65 -8.10 -7.69
CA GLU A 53 -18.96 -8.33 -9.11
C GLU A 53 -18.78 -9.79 -9.51
N GLN A 54 -17.72 -10.44 -9.02
CA GLN A 54 -17.36 -11.82 -9.35
C GLN A 54 -17.92 -12.84 -8.34
N ASN A 55 -18.65 -12.35 -7.34
CA ASN A 55 -19.30 -13.14 -6.30
C ASN A 55 -18.34 -14.12 -5.57
N PHE A 56 -17.16 -13.63 -5.18
CA PHE A 56 -16.23 -14.35 -4.31
C PHE A 56 -16.10 -13.68 -2.94
N VAL A 57 -15.55 -14.41 -1.95
CA VAL A 57 -15.39 -13.90 -0.59
C VAL A 57 -14.38 -12.75 -0.58
N ASN A 58 -14.76 -11.57 -0.10
CA ASN A 58 -13.89 -10.39 -0.01
C ASN A 58 -12.72 -10.59 0.99
N THR A 59 -11.70 -11.33 0.57
CA THR A 59 -10.47 -11.63 1.30
C THR A 59 -9.28 -11.48 0.36
N ALA A 60 -8.11 -11.14 0.91
CA ALA A 60 -6.89 -11.05 0.13
C ALA A 60 -6.56 -12.38 -0.59
N ALA A 61 -6.76 -13.51 0.09
CA ALA A 61 -6.51 -14.83 -0.48
C ALA A 61 -7.44 -15.15 -1.68
N ALA A 62 -8.74 -14.86 -1.57
CA ALA A 62 -9.66 -15.09 -2.68
C ALA A 62 -9.41 -14.14 -3.86
N PHE A 63 -9.06 -12.87 -3.57
CA PHE A 63 -8.64 -11.93 -4.61
C PHE A 63 -7.36 -12.40 -5.32
N ASP A 64 -6.33 -12.82 -4.57
CA ASP A 64 -5.08 -13.31 -5.16
C ASP A 64 -5.31 -14.58 -5.98
N ALA A 65 -6.17 -15.49 -5.51
CA ALA A 65 -6.58 -16.68 -6.26
C ALA A 65 -7.29 -16.31 -7.57
N TYR A 66 -8.25 -15.38 -7.53
CA TYR A 66 -8.96 -14.88 -8.72
C TYR A 66 -7.98 -14.22 -9.71
N CYS A 67 -7.13 -13.34 -9.20
CA CYS A 67 -6.19 -12.57 -9.99
C CYS A 67 -4.93 -13.33 -10.41
N LYS A 68 -4.76 -14.60 -9.97
CA LYS A 68 -3.56 -15.41 -10.16
C LYS A 68 -2.29 -14.70 -9.71
N ASN A 69 -2.40 -13.93 -8.62
CA ASN A 69 -1.28 -13.22 -8.04
C ASN A 69 -0.46 -14.14 -7.13
N PRO A 70 0.85 -13.89 -7.00
CA PRO A 70 1.61 -14.50 -5.92
C PRO A 70 1.06 -14.03 -4.57
N VAL A 71 0.86 -14.97 -3.64
CA VAL A 71 0.31 -14.67 -2.30
C VAL A 71 1.20 -13.62 -1.63
N LYS A 72 0.64 -12.42 -1.39
CA LYS A 72 1.39 -11.35 -0.71
C LYS A 72 1.25 -11.55 0.81
N SER A 73 2.38 -11.61 1.52
CA SER A 73 2.45 -11.88 2.97
C SER A 73 1.87 -10.79 3.88
N THR A 74 1.23 -9.77 3.32
CA THR A 74 0.78 -8.57 4.04
C THR A 74 -0.73 -8.46 4.02
N GLY A 75 -1.37 -9.24 4.86
CA GLY A 75 -2.77 -9.07 5.23
C GLY A 75 -2.93 -9.53 6.67
N LYS A 76 -2.82 -8.60 7.62
CA LYS A 76 -3.22 -8.90 9.00
C LYS A 76 -4.68 -9.38 8.96
N PRO A 77 -5.01 -10.56 9.51
CA PRO A 77 -6.37 -11.09 9.46
C PRO A 77 -7.35 -10.12 10.17
N PRO A 78 -8.59 -10.00 9.68
CA PRO A 78 -9.63 -9.30 10.43
C PRO A 78 -9.87 -10.07 11.74
N GLY A 79 -9.68 -9.38 12.86
CA GLY A 79 -10.16 -9.82 14.18
C GLY A 79 -11.62 -9.42 14.38
#